data_AF-A0A2N1YLQ2-F1
#
_entry.id   AF-A0A2N1YLQ2-F1
#
_cell.length_a   1.000
_cell.length_b   1.000
_cell.length_c   1.000
_cell.angle_alpha   90.00
_cell.angle_beta   90.00
_cell.angle_gamma   90.00
#
_symmetry.space_group_name_H-M   'P 1'
#
loop_
_entity.id
_entity.type
_entity.pdbx_description
1 polymer ?
#
loop_
_entity_poly.entity_id
_entity_poly.type
_entity_poly.pdbx_seq_one_letter_code
_entity_poly.pdbx_strand_id
1 'polypeptide(L)'
;GGLGNTHFKSSTNRSPRKATKGTPGESRNLRLELKVLADVGLLGMPNAGKSTLIRSVSAAKPKVADYPFTTLVPNLGVVKVDRYRSFVMADIPGLIEGAAEGAGLGIRFLKHLARTRLLLHVVDIAPPDSSDPVEAVDAIAAELDKFSPALAEQERWLVLNKCDLLQGEELAQVSEDILDRLGWDGEIFHISAATGEGCQELIYALMNAIEERRLRETEDPSYAEQQRELRARLELEAREKVQELKRQRRLASEEGAADDDDFDDDDDHDIEIIYER
;
A
#
# COMPACT_ATOMS: atom_id res chain seq x y z
N GLY A 1 24.26 34.49 -13.98
CA GLY A 1 23.56 35.53 -14.76
C GLY A 1 24.56 36.31 -15.62
N GLY A 2 24.10 36.93 -16.71
CA GLY A 2 24.98 37.73 -17.57
C GLY A 2 25.42 39.02 -16.89
N LEU A 3 26.66 39.46 -17.12
CA LEU A 3 27.20 40.66 -16.48
C LEU A 3 26.79 41.91 -17.27
N GLY A 4 26.16 42.86 -16.57
CA GLY A 4 25.82 44.17 -17.11
C GLY A 4 27.04 45.05 -17.36
N ASN A 5 26.85 46.16 -18.07
CA ASN A 5 27.92 47.10 -18.42
C ASN A 5 28.67 47.69 -17.22
N THR A 6 28.02 47.80 -16.06
CA THR A 6 28.63 48.24 -14.80
C THR A 6 29.82 47.38 -14.39
N HIS A 7 29.79 46.07 -14.67
CA HIS A 7 30.91 45.16 -14.39
C HIS A 7 32.15 45.40 -15.26
N PHE A 8 32.03 46.16 -16.35
CA PHE A 8 33.13 46.45 -17.29
C PHE A 8 33.70 47.86 -17.14
N LYS A 9 33.27 48.63 -16.12
CA LYS A 9 33.71 50.01 -15.89
C LYS A 9 35.10 50.03 -15.24
N SER A 10 36.03 50.77 -15.84
CA SER A 10 37.38 50.99 -15.29
C SER A 10 37.78 52.46 -15.40
N SER A 11 38.91 52.84 -14.79
CA SER A 11 39.46 54.20 -14.86
C SER A 11 39.73 54.66 -16.30
N THR A 12 40.04 53.72 -17.19
CA THR A 12 40.28 53.93 -18.64
C THR A 12 39.03 53.70 -19.49
N ASN A 13 38.01 52.98 -18.99
CA ASN A 13 36.75 52.70 -19.70
C ASN A 13 35.55 53.19 -18.89
N ARG A 14 35.30 54.50 -18.92
CA ARG A 14 34.31 55.18 -18.05
C ARG A 14 32.85 54.98 -18.47
N SER A 15 32.60 54.66 -19.76
CA SER A 15 31.26 54.40 -20.31
C SER A 15 31.23 53.10 -21.13
N PRO A 16 31.33 51.92 -20.48
CA PRO A 16 31.37 50.64 -21.17
C PRO A 16 30.04 50.35 -21.89
N ARG A 17 30.14 49.88 -23.14
CA ARG A 17 28.98 49.43 -23.95
C ARG A 17 28.86 47.90 -24.03
N LYS A 18 29.74 47.17 -23.33
CA LYS A 18 29.78 45.70 -23.34
C LYS A 18 28.87 45.15 -22.25
N ALA A 19 28.11 44.12 -22.59
CA ALA A 19 27.40 43.25 -21.64
C ALA A 19 27.60 41.80 -22.09
N THR A 20 27.60 40.86 -21.15
CA THR A 20 27.59 39.43 -21.48
C THR A 20 26.18 38.88 -21.33
N LYS A 21 25.82 37.96 -22.23
CA LYS A 21 24.55 37.24 -22.13
C LYS A 21 24.57 36.32 -20.90
N GLY A 22 23.40 36.06 -20.33
CA GLY A 22 23.27 35.01 -19.32
C GLY A 22 23.69 33.66 -19.89
N THR A 23 24.27 32.82 -19.04
CA THR A 23 24.43 31.41 -19.36
C THR A 23 23.04 30.79 -19.51
N PRO A 24 22.85 29.84 -20.44
CA PRO A 24 21.63 29.05 -20.48
C PRO A 24 21.37 28.44 -19.10
N GLY A 25 20.11 28.45 -18.66
CA GLY A 25 19.71 27.72 -17.46
C GLY A 25 19.89 26.21 -17.67
N GLU A 26 20.15 25.48 -16.61
CA GLU A 26 20.15 24.02 -16.68
C GLU A 26 18.74 23.53 -17.02
N SER A 27 18.64 22.67 -18.03
CA SER A 27 17.42 21.93 -18.36
C SER A 27 17.70 20.46 -18.14
N ARG A 28 16.85 19.79 -17.35
CA ARG A 28 16.96 18.36 -17.08
C ARG A 28 15.61 17.71 -17.33
N ASN A 29 15.61 16.61 -18.07
CA ASN A 29 14.47 15.70 -18.11
C ASN A 29 14.58 14.78 -16.90
N LEU A 30 13.73 15.00 -15.91
CA LEU A 30 13.71 14.20 -14.69
C LEU A 30 12.66 13.10 -14.85
N ARG A 31 13.08 11.85 -14.72
CA ARG A 31 12.17 10.72 -14.47
C ARG A 31 12.00 10.62 -12.96
N LEU A 32 10.85 11.08 -12.48
CA LEU A 32 10.48 10.95 -11.07
C LEU A 32 9.82 9.59 -10.89
N GLU A 33 10.48 8.72 -10.12
CA GLU A 33 9.93 7.43 -9.74
C GLU A 33 9.48 7.53 -8.28
N LEU A 34 8.16 7.50 -8.06
CA LEU A 34 7.66 7.36 -6.70
C LEU A 34 8.03 5.95 -6.22
N LYS A 35 8.70 5.87 -5.06
CA LYS A 35 8.65 4.68 -4.21
C LYS A 35 7.23 4.57 -3.66
N VAL A 36 6.27 4.19 -4.52
CA VAL A 36 4.86 4.13 -4.15
C VAL A 36 4.68 2.96 -3.19
N LEU A 37 4.26 3.28 -1.99
CA LEU A 37 3.80 2.36 -0.96
C LEU A 37 2.29 2.52 -0.87
N ALA A 38 1.58 1.44 -0.60
CA ALA A 38 0.13 1.49 -0.43
C ALA A 38 -0.21 2.22 0.88
N ASP A 39 -1.09 3.20 0.83
CA ASP A 39 -1.66 3.80 2.04
C ASP A 39 -2.67 2.84 2.68
N VAL A 40 -3.38 2.07 1.84
CA VAL A 40 -4.45 1.15 2.24
C VAL A 40 -4.19 -0.24 1.68
N GLY A 41 -4.21 -1.24 2.55
CA GLY A 41 -4.09 -2.66 2.19
C GLY A 41 -5.45 -3.36 2.19
N LEU A 42 -5.73 -4.17 1.17
CA LEU A 42 -6.96 -4.96 1.06
C LEU A 42 -6.73 -6.42 1.47
N LEU A 43 -7.51 -6.88 2.43
CA LEU A 43 -7.58 -8.25 2.95
C LEU A 43 -8.90 -8.90 2.56
N GLY A 44 -8.98 -10.23 2.61
CA GLY A 44 -10.21 -10.98 2.38
C GLY A 44 -10.03 -12.17 1.46
N MET A 45 -11.03 -13.06 1.40
CA MET A 45 -10.98 -14.32 0.65
C MET A 45 -10.67 -14.17 -0.85
N PRO A 46 -10.18 -15.23 -1.53
CA PRO A 46 -10.19 -15.26 -2.99
C PRO A 46 -11.62 -14.99 -3.47
N ASN A 47 -11.79 -14.22 -4.55
CA ASN A 47 -13.09 -13.83 -5.09
C ASN A 47 -14.00 -12.95 -4.19
N ALA A 48 -13.50 -12.47 -3.04
CA ALA A 48 -14.20 -11.47 -2.22
C ALA A 48 -14.43 -10.14 -2.95
N GLY A 49 -13.77 -9.94 -4.10
CA GLY A 49 -13.95 -8.77 -4.95
C GLY A 49 -12.91 -7.67 -4.73
N LYS A 50 -11.81 -7.94 -4.04
CA LYS A 50 -10.68 -7.01 -3.80
C LYS A 50 -10.18 -6.33 -5.08
N SER A 51 -9.81 -7.12 -6.10
CA SER A 51 -9.29 -6.55 -7.35
C SER A 51 -10.37 -5.83 -8.16
N THR A 52 -11.65 -6.23 -8.03
CA THR A 52 -12.79 -5.51 -8.62
C THR A 52 -12.96 -4.16 -7.95
N LEU A 53 -12.87 -4.10 -6.61
CA LEU A 53 -12.92 -2.86 -5.84
C LEU A 53 -11.82 -1.91 -6.32
N ILE A 54 -10.56 -2.34 -6.36
CA ILE A 54 -9.43 -1.54 -6.86
C ILE A 54 -9.72 -0.98 -8.26
N ARG A 55 -10.23 -1.80 -9.18
CA ARG A 55 -10.60 -1.36 -10.54
C ARG A 55 -11.73 -0.34 -10.54
N SER A 56 -12.72 -0.50 -9.69
CA SER A 56 -13.89 0.39 -9.60
C SER A 56 -13.53 1.78 -9.05
N VAL A 57 -12.64 1.85 -8.05
CA VAL A 57 -12.29 3.12 -7.38
C VAL A 57 -11.03 3.79 -7.92
N SER A 58 -10.21 3.09 -8.71
CA SER A 58 -8.97 3.65 -9.24
C SER A 58 -9.25 4.60 -10.40
N ALA A 59 -8.75 5.83 -10.29
CA ALA A 59 -8.89 6.87 -11.32
C ALA A 59 -7.95 6.67 -12.53
N ALA A 60 -7.04 5.69 -12.43
CA ALA A 60 -6.23 5.17 -13.53
C ALA A 60 -6.54 3.69 -13.70
N LYS A 61 -6.38 3.13 -14.91
CA LYS A 61 -6.36 1.66 -15.06
C LYS A 61 -5.35 1.11 -14.04
N PRO A 62 -5.75 0.17 -13.16
CA PRO A 62 -4.83 -0.44 -12.22
C PRO A 62 -3.62 -0.91 -12.99
N LYS A 63 -2.45 -0.36 -12.63
CA LYS A 63 -1.22 -0.78 -13.26
C LYS A 63 -0.81 -2.05 -12.52
N VAL A 64 -0.67 -3.12 -13.29
CA VAL A 64 0.18 -4.26 -12.93
C VAL A 64 1.54 -3.63 -12.71
N ALA A 65 1.88 -3.40 -11.44
CA ALA A 65 3.04 -2.63 -11.11
C ALA A 65 4.26 -3.55 -11.09
N ASP A 66 4.97 -3.58 -12.21
CA ASP A 66 6.26 -4.27 -12.35
C ASP A 66 7.34 -3.48 -11.60
N TYR A 67 7.19 -3.35 -10.28
CA TYR A 67 8.26 -2.81 -9.46
C TYR A 67 9.45 -3.76 -9.58
N PRO A 68 10.69 -3.26 -9.74
CA PRO A 68 11.90 -4.10 -9.86
C PRO A 68 12.11 -5.08 -8.69
N PHE A 69 11.30 -4.90 -7.65
CA PHE A 69 11.40 -5.52 -6.37
C PHE A 69 10.29 -6.56 -6.12
N THR A 70 9.21 -6.65 -6.90
CA THR A 70 8.11 -7.58 -6.58
C THR A 70 8.18 -8.85 -7.44
N THR A 71 8.22 -10.03 -6.81
CA THR A 71 8.16 -11.34 -7.52
C THR A 71 6.75 -11.71 -7.95
N LEU A 72 5.74 -11.19 -7.25
CA LEU A 72 4.33 -11.23 -7.64
C LEU A 72 3.86 -9.79 -7.80
N VAL A 73 3.31 -9.47 -8.97
CA VAL A 73 2.85 -8.11 -9.25
C VAL A 73 1.55 -7.85 -8.48
N PRO A 74 1.55 -6.99 -7.45
CA PRO A 74 0.33 -6.69 -6.73
C PRO A 74 -0.57 -5.84 -7.62
N ASN A 75 -1.89 -5.98 -7.44
CA ASN A 75 -2.83 -5.05 -8.05
C ASN A 75 -2.79 -3.75 -7.25
N LEU A 76 -2.23 -2.68 -7.84
CA LEU A 76 -2.25 -1.35 -7.25
C LEU A 76 -3.24 -0.44 -7.98
N GLY A 77 -4.01 0.32 -7.21
CA GLY A 77 -4.90 1.37 -7.71
C GLY A 77 -4.57 2.71 -7.08
N VAL A 78 -4.50 3.76 -7.90
CA VAL A 78 -4.43 5.13 -7.41
C VAL A 78 -5.85 5.66 -7.36
N VAL A 79 -6.36 5.85 -6.14
CA VAL A 79 -7.69 6.40 -5.90
C VAL A 79 -7.57 7.92 -5.83
N LYS A 80 -8.31 8.60 -6.70
CA LYS A 80 -8.43 10.07 -6.65
C LYS A 80 -9.80 10.40 -6.06
N VAL A 81 -9.78 11.03 -4.89
CA VAL A 81 -10.99 11.52 -4.22
C VAL A 81 -11.31 12.94 -4.71
N ASP A 82 -10.28 13.78 -4.87
CA ASP A 82 -10.40 15.15 -5.40
C ASP A 82 -9.10 15.57 -6.12
N ARG A 83 -9.05 16.79 -6.67
CA ARG A 83 -7.95 17.34 -7.50
C ARG A 83 -6.56 17.23 -6.84
N TYR A 84 -6.49 17.28 -5.51
CA TYR A 84 -5.24 17.16 -4.74
C TYR A 84 -5.30 16.09 -3.64
N ARG A 85 -6.35 15.27 -3.62
CA ARG A 85 -6.59 14.25 -2.60
C ARG A 85 -6.57 12.88 -3.27
N SER A 86 -5.49 12.15 -3.08
CA SER A 86 -5.31 10.82 -3.62
C SER A 86 -4.51 9.94 -2.67
N PHE A 87 -4.82 8.66 -2.69
CA PHE A 87 -4.11 7.64 -1.94
C PHE A 87 -3.96 6.37 -2.79
N VAL A 88 -3.09 5.47 -2.34
CA VAL A 88 -2.80 4.22 -3.06
C VAL A 88 -3.42 3.07 -2.31
N MET A 89 -4.20 2.26 -3.02
CA MET A 89 -4.71 0.98 -2.55
C MET A 89 -3.90 -0.15 -3.16
N ALA A 90 -3.54 -1.15 -2.35
CA ALA A 90 -2.96 -2.39 -2.83
C ALA A 90 -3.78 -3.59 -2.38
N ASP A 91 -3.96 -4.52 -3.30
CA ASP A 91 -4.37 -5.89 -2.96
C ASP A 91 -3.25 -6.54 -2.17
N ILE A 92 -3.60 -7.27 -1.10
CA ILE A 92 -2.65 -8.06 -0.34
C ILE A 92 -2.76 -9.52 -0.83
N PRO A 93 -2.03 -9.92 -1.91
CA PRO A 93 -2.00 -11.31 -2.31
C PRO A 93 -1.37 -12.17 -1.20
N GLY A 94 -1.88 -13.38 -0.99
CA GLY A 94 -1.10 -14.42 -0.33
C GLY A 94 -1.05 -14.42 1.20
N LEU A 95 -2.03 -13.81 1.88
CA LEU A 95 -2.65 -14.56 3.00
C LEU A 95 -3.40 -15.75 2.32
N ILE A 96 -4.10 -16.67 2.94
CA ILE A 96 -4.98 -17.73 2.38
C ILE A 96 -4.40 -18.76 1.40
N GLU A 97 -3.77 -18.38 0.29
CA GLU A 97 -3.25 -19.30 -0.73
C GLU A 97 -1.71 -19.39 -0.62
N GLY A 98 -1.22 -20.51 -0.07
CA GLY A 98 0.17 -20.94 -0.26
C GLY A 98 1.24 -20.21 0.57
N ALA A 99 0.88 -19.37 1.56
CA ALA A 99 1.83 -18.82 2.53
C ALA A 99 2.56 -19.93 3.33
N ALA A 100 1.91 -21.08 3.50
CA ALA A 100 2.48 -22.28 4.10
C ALA A 100 3.24 -23.18 3.10
N GLU A 101 3.01 -23.05 1.80
CA GLU A 101 3.59 -23.90 0.74
C GLU A 101 4.71 -23.21 -0.05
N GLY A 102 5.24 -22.09 0.44
CA GLY A 102 6.40 -21.42 -0.15
C GLY A 102 6.12 -20.71 -1.48
N ALA A 103 4.85 -20.51 -1.83
CA ALA A 103 4.39 -19.86 -3.06
C ALA A 103 4.75 -18.37 -3.07
N GLY A 104 6.00 -18.06 -3.39
CA GLY A 104 6.35 -16.85 -4.12
C GLY A 104 6.06 -15.47 -3.50
N LEU A 105 5.52 -15.35 -2.28
CA LEU A 105 5.31 -14.04 -1.64
C LEU A 105 6.66 -13.36 -1.51
N GLY A 106 6.89 -12.39 -2.40
CA GLY A 106 8.16 -11.72 -2.50
C GLY A 106 8.51 -11.12 -1.15
N ILE A 107 9.73 -11.40 -0.71
CA ILE A 107 10.33 -10.82 0.49
C ILE A 107 10.18 -9.30 0.55
N ARG A 108 10.19 -8.69 -0.63
CA ARG A 108 10.06 -7.26 -0.85
C ARG A 108 8.60 -6.80 -0.70
N PHE A 109 7.60 -7.60 -1.08
CA PHE A 109 6.16 -7.34 -0.85
C PHE A 109 5.84 -7.22 0.64
N LEU A 110 6.44 -8.05 1.50
CA LEU A 110 6.24 -7.98 2.95
C LEU A 110 6.77 -6.68 3.57
N LYS A 111 7.93 -6.20 3.10
CA LYS A 111 8.46 -4.87 3.48
C LYS A 111 7.55 -3.73 3.01
N HIS A 112 6.75 -3.92 1.95
CA HIS A 112 5.82 -2.92 1.44
C HIS A 112 4.50 -2.90 2.23
N LEU A 113 4.02 -4.06 2.69
CA LEU A 113 2.87 -4.18 3.60
C LEU A 113 3.09 -3.50 4.95
N ALA A 114 4.30 -3.56 5.52
CA ALA A 114 4.64 -2.91 6.77
C ALA A 114 4.41 -1.38 6.78
N ARG A 115 4.15 -0.76 5.61
CA ARG A 115 3.91 0.67 5.44
C ARG A 115 2.46 1.04 5.14
N THR A 116 1.55 0.06 5.09
CA THR A 116 0.11 0.34 5.06
C THR A 116 -0.28 1.03 6.36
N ARG A 117 -1.16 2.03 6.25
CA ARG A 117 -1.69 2.76 7.41
C ARG A 117 -3.03 2.20 7.87
N LEU A 118 -3.78 1.59 6.95
CA LEU A 118 -5.14 1.13 7.15
C LEU A 118 -5.33 -0.20 6.42
N LEU A 119 -5.98 -1.15 7.07
CA LEU A 119 -6.36 -2.42 6.47
C LEU A 119 -7.86 -2.47 6.22
N LEU A 120 -8.25 -2.89 5.02
CA LEU A 120 -9.63 -3.08 4.64
C LEU A 120 -9.91 -4.56 4.51
N HIS A 121 -10.80 -5.09 5.34
CA HIS A 121 -11.22 -6.46 5.27
C HIS A 121 -12.46 -6.58 4.39
N VAL A 122 -12.26 -7.01 3.14
CA VAL A 122 -13.32 -7.20 2.16
C VAL A 122 -13.93 -8.59 2.33
N VAL A 123 -15.22 -8.62 2.62
CA VAL A 123 -15.99 -9.85 2.87
C VAL A 123 -17.08 -9.97 1.81
N ASP A 124 -17.23 -11.18 1.25
CA ASP A 124 -18.35 -11.49 0.37
C ASP A 124 -19.56 -11.89 1.23
N ILE A 125 -20.66 -11.13 1.15
CA ILE A 125 -21.86 -11.43 1.94
C ILE A 125 -22.75 -12.52 1.33
N ALA A 126 -22.56 -12.84 0.06
CA ALA A 126 -23.35 -13.83 -0.66
C ALA A 126 -22.41 -14.75 -1.47
N PRO A 127 -21.54 -15.52 -0.79
CA PRO A 127 -20.57 -16.34 -1.48
C PRO A 127 -21.28 -17.50 -2.20
N PRO A 128 -20.92 -17.81 -3.46
CA PRO A 128 -21.63 -18.78 -4.28
C PRO A 128 -21.51 -20.22 -3.78
N ASP A 129 -20.51 -20.50 -2.94
CA ASP A 129 -20.28 -21.79 -2.30
C ASP A 129 -20.99 -21.92 -0.94
N SER A 130 -21.77 -20.90 -0.53
CA SER A 130 -22.44 -20.83 0.77
C SER A 130 -21.47 -20.92 1.96
N SER A 131 -20.21 -20.51 1.77
CA SER A 131 -19.26 -20.36 2.87
C SER A 131 -19.75 -19.30 3.87
N ASP A 132 -19.37 -19.47 5.14
CA ASP A 132 -19.77 -18.52 6.18
C ASP A 132 -18.87 -17.27 6.15
N PRO A 133 -19.43 -16.06 5.94
CA PRO A 133 -18.66 -14.82 5.95
C PRO A 133 -17.89 -14.59 7.25
N VAL A 134 -18.41 -15.06 8.39
CA VAL A 134 -17.78 -14.91 9.70
C VAL A 134 -16.53 -15.79 9.79
N GLU A 135 -16.61 -17.05 9.37
CA GLU A 135 -15.47 -17.96 9.33
C GLU A 135 -14.37 -17.45 8.39
N ALA A 136 -14.77 -16.86 7.26
CA ALA A 136 -13.83 -16.21 6.34
C ALA A 136 -13.07 -15.06 7.02
N VAL A 137 -13.76 -14.21 7.79
CA VAL A 137 -13.12 -13.11 8.52
C VAL A 137 -12.16 -13.65 9.58
N ASP A 138 -12.59 -14.64 10.36
CA ASP A 138 -11.78 -15.24 11.42
C ASP A 138 -10.54 -15.95 10.87
N ALA A 139 -10.67 -16.65 9.73
CA ALA A 139 -9.55 -17.30 9.07
C ALA A 139 -8.47 -16.29 8.66
N ILE A 140 -8.88 -15.17 8.05
CA ILE A 140 -7.95 -14.10 7.64
C ILE A 140 -7.37 -13.39 8.86
N ALA A 141 -8.14 -13.15 9.91
CA ALA A 141 -7.65 -12.54 11.14
C ALA A 141 -6.61 -13.41 11.83
N ALA A 142 -6.87 -14.71 11.96
CA ALA A 142 -5.93 -15.67 12.54
C ALA A 142 -4.66 -15.81 11.71
N GLU A 143 -4.76 -15.69 10.39
CA GLU A 143 -3.60 -15.72 9.52
C GLU A 143 -2.79 -14.43 9.59
N LEU A 144 -3.45 -13.27 9.63
CA LEU A 144 -2.79 -11.98 9.81
C LEU A 144 -1.95 -11.97 11.10
N ASP A 145 -2.52 -12.51 12.19
CA ASP A 145 -1.84 -12.64 13.48
C ASP A 145 -0.63 -13.59 13.43
N LYS A 146 -0.79 -14.77 12.80
CA LYS A 146 0.33 -15.71 12.54
C LYS A 146 1.41 -15.12 11.63
N PHE A 147 1.00 -14.21 10.75
CA PHE A 147 1.89 -13.58 9.78
C PHE A 147 2.72 -12.48 10.44
N SER A 148 2.06 -11.53 11.10
CA SER A 148 2.69 -10.42 11.82
C SER A 148 1.72 -9.90 12.90
N PRO A 149 2.01 -10.15 14.19
CA PRO A 149 1.22 -9.58 15.29
C PRO A 149 1.13 -8.05 15.22
N ALA A 150 2.21 -7.38 14.83
CA ALA A 150 2.20 -5.93 14.65
C ALA A 150 1.28 -5.47 13.48
N LEU A 151 1.04 -6.31 12.48
CA LEU A 151 0.10 -6.01 11.39
C LEU A 151 -1.35 -6.24 11.83
N ALA A 152 -1.58 -7.22 12.71
CA ALA A 152 -2.87 -7.45 13.33
C ALA A 152 -3.29 -6.32 14.29
N GLU A 153 -2.32 -5.59 14.88
CA GLU A 153 -2.58 -4.38 15.67
C GLU A 153 -3.06 -3.18 14.82
N GLN A 154 -2.90 -3.21 13.50
CA GLN A 154 -3.33 -2.10 12.65
C GLN A 154 -4.85 -1.97 12.62
N GLU A 155 -5.32 -0.73 12.57
CA GLU A 155 -6.74 -0.43 12.44
C GLU A 155 -7.29 -1.06 11.14
N ARG A 156 -8.35 -1.85 11.33
CA ARG A 156 -8.97 -2.64 10.29
C ARG A 156 -10.43 -2.23 10.16
N TRP A 157 -10.86 -1.96 8.94
CA TRP A 157 -12.26 -1.64 8.62
C TRP A 157 -12.90 -2.82 7.91
N LEU A 158 -14.16 -3.08 8.22
CA LEU A 158 -14.92 -4.16 7.59
C LEU A 158 -15.64 -3.62 6.36
N VAL A 159 -15.52 -4.31 5.23
CA VAL A 159 -16.15 -3.92 3.97
C VAL A 159 -16.96 -5.10 3.48
N LEU A 160 -18.28 -5.02 3.67
CA LEU A 160 -19.24 -5.99 3.18
C LEU A 160 -19.50 -5.73 1.69
N ASN A 161 -19.03 -6.62 0.84
CA ASN A 161 -19.08 -6.50 -0.61
C ASN A 161 -20.15 -7.41 -1.23
N LYS A 162 -20.55 -7.10 -2.47
CA LYS A 162 -21.62 -7.75 -3.23
C LYS A 162 -23.02 -7.54 -2.61
N CYS A 163 -23.22 -6.36 -2.01
CA CYS A 163 -24.51 -5.95 -1.47
C CYS A 163 -25.64 -5.92 -2.51
N ASP A 164 -25.31 -5.83 -3.81
CA ASP A 164 -26.26 -5.91 -4.91
C ASP A 164 -26.98 -7.26 -5.04
N LEU A 165 -26.46 -8.32 -4.41
CA LEU A 165 -27.05 -9.66 -4.43
C LEU A 165 -28.15 -9.85 -3.39
N LEU A 166 -28.21 -9.01 -2.37
CA LEU A 166 -29.22 -9.05 -1.29
C LEU A 166 -30.12 -7.81 -1.38
N GLN A 167 -31.38 -7.94 -0.96
CA GLN A 167 -32.34 -6.84 -1.03
C GLN A 167 -32.76 -6.35 0.36
N GLY A 168 -32.61 -5.05 0.61
CA GLY A 168 -33.25 -4.32 1.71
C GLY A 168 -33.11 -5.01 3.08
N GLU A 169 -34.21 -5.58 3.58
CA GLU A 169 -34.28 -6.24 4.89
C GLU A 169 -33.34 -7.45 5.02
N GLU A 170 -33.09 -8.20 3.95
CA GLU A 170 -32.19 -9.35 3.96
C GLU A 170 -30.73 -8.91 4.16
N LEU A 171 -30.32 -7.83 3.49
CA LEU A 171 -28.98 -7.24 3.66
C LEU A 171 -28.76 -6.78 5.11
N ALA A 172 -29.77 -6.12 5.70
CA ALA A 172 -29.70 -5.65 7.07
C ALA A 172 -29.56 -6.82 8.06
N GLN A 173 -30.34 -7.88 7.89
CA GLN A 173 -30.29 -9.07 8.74
C GLN A 173 -28.95 -9.80 8.64
N VAL A 174 -28.45 -10.04 7.42
CA VAL A 174 -27.15 -10.70 7.22
C VAL A 174 -26.02 -9.85 7.77
N SER A 175 -26.07 -8.53 7.57
CA SER A 175 -25.07 -7.63 8.15
C SER A 175 -25.09 -7.65 9.67
N GLU A 176 -26.26 -7.58 10.30
CA GLU A 176 -26.39 -7.60 11.76
C GLU A 176 -25.89 -8.93 12.35
N ASP A 177 -26.25 -10.06 11.75
CA ASP A 177 -25.76 -11.39 12.15
C ASP A 177 -24.23 -11.48 12.08
N ILE A 178 -23.62 -11.01 10.98
CA ILE A 178 -22.16 -11.01 10.82
C ILE A 178 -21.50 -10.17 11.92
N LEU A 179 -22.03 -8.99 12.20
CA LEU A 179 -21.44 -8.06 13.17
C LEU A 179 -21.57 -8.58 14.61
N ASP A 180 -22.73 -9.13 14.96
CA ASP A 180 -22.99 -9.70 16.28
C ASP A 180 -22.10 -10.91 16.54
N ARG A 181 -21.95 -11.78 15.54
CA ARG A 181 -21.11 -12.98 15.64
C ARG A 181 -19.62 -12.66 15.70
N LEU A 182 -19.18 -11.63 14.99
CA LEU A 182 -17.79 -11.15 15.04
C LEU A 182 -17.50 -10.30 16.28
N GLY A 183 -18.52 -9.73 16.92
CA GLY A 183 -18.36 -8.73 17.98
C GLY A 183 -17.60 -7.50 17.47
N TRP A 184 -17.84 -7.08 16.22
CA TRP A 184 -17.05 -6.05 15.56
C TRP A 184 -17.41 -4.65 16.05
N ASP A 185 -16.40 -3.88 16.46
CA ASP A 185 -16.53 -2.52 17.01
C ASP A 185 -15.95 -1.42 16.11
N GLY A 186 -15.33 -1.81 14.98
CA GLY A 186 -14.71 -0.89 14.03
C GLY A 186 -15.68 -0.35 12.97
N GLU A 187 -15.15 0.49 12.09
CA GLU A 187 -15.89 1.03 10.94
C GLU A 187 -16.32 -0.06 9.96
N ILE A 188 -17.54 0.07 9.44
CA ILE A 188 -18.18 -0.89 8.53
C ILE A 188 -18.72 -0.16 7.32
N PHE A 189 -18.51 -0.73 6.14
CA PHE A 189 -19.03 -0.21 4.87
C PHE A 189 -19.74 -1.30 4.08
N HIS A 190 -20.93 -1.00 3.59
CA HIS A 190 -21.67 -1.80 2.63
C HIS A 190 -21.40 -1.29 1.23
N ILE A 191 -20.84 -2.15 0.37
CA ILE A 191 -20.51 -1.78 -1.00
C ILE A 191 -20.95 -2.84 -2.00
N SER A 192 -21.06 -2.42 -3.25
CA SER A 192 -20.94 -3.30 -4.40
C SER A 192 -19.84 -2.79 -5.31
N ALA A 193 -18.70 -3.47 -5.29
CA ALA A 193 -17.59 -3.16 -6.17
C ALA A 193 -17.95 -3.29 -7.67
N ALA A 194 -18.99 -4.09 -8.00
CA ALA A 194 -19.44 -4.30 -9.36
C ALA A 194 -20.30 -3.14 -9.88
N THR A 195 -21.23 -2.64 -9.06
CA THR A 195 -22.13 -1.54 -9.43
C THR A 195 -21.56 -0.15 -9.12
N GLY A 196 -20.60 -0.08 -8.19
CA GLY A 196 -20.03 1.15 -7.65
C GLY A 196 -20.80 1.73 -6.46
N GLU A 197 -21.88 1.09 -6.03
CA GLU A 197 -22.66 1.49 -4.87
C GLU A 197 -21.84 1.40 -3.57
N GLY A 198 -21.94 2.42 -2.71
CA GLY A 198 -21.17 2.53 -1.46
C GLY A 198 -19.67 2.81 -1.63
N CYS A 199 -19.08 2.55 -2.81
CA CYS A 199 -17.65 2.75 -3.06
C CYS A 199 -17.21 4.21 -2.90
N GLN A 200 -18.08 5.17 -3.26
CA GLN A 200 -17.75 6.59 -3.12
C GLN A 200 -17.62 6.97 -1.64
N GLU A 201 -18.59 6.59 -0.80
CA GLU A 201 -18.56 6.87 0.64
C GLU A 201 -17.33 6.24 1.30
N LEU A 202 -17.02 5.00 0.94
CA LEU A 202 -15.81 4.30 1.38
C LEU A 202 -14.52 5.09 1.05
N ILE A 203 -14.33 5.55 -0.18
CA ILE A 203 -13.09 6.28 -0.54
C ILE A 203 -12.97 7.64 0.14
N TYR A 204 -14.09 8.32 0.40
CA TYR A 204 -14.09 9.58 1.14
C TYR A 204 -13.72 9.35 2.60
N ALA A 205 -14.31 8.33 3.24
CA ALA A 205 -13.98 7.95 4.60
C ALA A 205 -12.50 7.57 4.74
N LEU A 206 -11.98 6.74 3.83
CA LEU A 206 -10.57 6.35 3.81
C LEU A 206 -9.64 7.55 3.70
N MET A 207 -9.93 8.48 2.78
CA MET A 207 -9.09 9.67 2.62
C MET A 207 -9.09 10.56 3.86
N ASN A 208 -10.26 10.74 4.49
CA ASN A 208 -10.38 11.50 5.74
C ASN A 208 -9.58 10.84 6.86
N ALA A 209 -9.67 9.52 7.02
CA ALA A 209 -8.91 8.78 8.03
C ALA A 209 -7.39 8.87 7.78
N ILE A 210 -6.94 8.78 6.53
CA ILE A 210 -5.52 8.94 6.18
C ILE A 210 -5.03 10.34 6.52
N GLU A 211 -5.79 11.39 6.19
CA GLU A 211 -5.43 12.78 6.48
C GLU A 211 -5.41 13.05 7.98
N GLU A 212 -6.42 12.58 8.71
CA GLU A 212 -6.48 12.72 10.17
C GLU A 212 -5.29 12.06 10.85
N ARG A 213 -4.92 10.83 10.43
CA ARG A 213 -3.73 10.15 10.96
C ARG A 213 -2.44 10.90 10.64
N ARG A 214 -2.29 11.44 9.42
CA ARG A 214 -1.11 12.26 9.04
C ARG A 214 -1.03 13.54 9.86
N LEU A 215 -2.18 14.16 10.13
CA LEU A 215 -2.25 15.35 10.98
C LEU A 215 -1.87 15.01 12.42
N ARG A 216 -2.45 13.94 13.00
CA ARG A 216 -2.10 13.45 14.35
C ARG A 216 -0.61 13.08 14.47
N GLU A 217 -0.01 12.42 13.47
CA GLU A 217 1.43 12.14 13.42
C GLU A 217 2.29 13.42 13.46
N THR A 218 1.75 14.56 13.04
CA THR A 218 2.46 15.85 13.02
C THR A 218 2.23 16.65 14.30
N GLU A 219 1.01 16.63 14.83
CA GLU A 219 0.59 17.46 15.97
C GLU A 219 0.87 16.81 17.33
N ASP A 220 0.86 15.48 17.41
CA ASP A 220 1.08 14.73 18.65
C ASP A 220 2.38 13.92 18.60
N PRO A 221 3.45 14.38 19.30
CA PRO A 221 4.72 13.67 19.36
C PRO A 221 4.62 12.26 19.94
N SER A 222 3.72 12.01 20.90
CA SER A 222 3.53 10.68 21.50
C SER A 222 2.93 9.72 20.51
N TYR A 223 1.90 10.14 19.78
CA TYR A 223 1.31 9.34 18.70
C TYR A 223 2.32 9.09 17.58
N ALA A 224 3.11 10.10 17.21
CA ALA A 224 4.17 9.94 16.23
C ALA A 224 5.23 8.90 16.64
N GLU A 225 5.61 8.87 17.92
CA GLU A 225 6.54 7.89 18.47
C GLU A 225 5.94 6.48 18.46
N GLN A 226 4.70 6.31 18.91
CA GLN A 226 3.97 5.02 18.84
C GLN A 226 3.88 4.49 17.40
N GLN A 227 3.56 5.36 16.43
CA GLN A 227 3.50 4.98 15.03
C GLN A 227 4.88 4.60 14.46
N ARG A 228 5.96 5.26 14.91
CA ARG A 228 7.33 4.89 14.52
C ARG A 228 7.73 3.54 15.11
N GLU A 229 7.40 3.29 16.38
CA GLU A 229 7.68 2.01 17.03
C GLU A 229 6.90 0.86 16.38
N LEU A 230 5.62 1.07 16.09
CA LEU A 230 4.79 0.09 15.36
C LEU A 230 5.38 -0.20 13.98
N ARG A 231 5.74 0.84 13.21
CA ARG A 231 6.39 0.69 11.90
C ARG A 231 7.74 -0.05 12.01
N ALA A 232 8.52 0.23 13.05
CA ALA A 232 9.80 -0.45 13.27
C ALA A 232 9.61 -1.94 13.61
N ARG A 233 8.62 -2.28 14.45
CA ARG A 233 8.24 -3.68 14.73
C ARG A 233 7.78 -4.39 13.46
N LEU A 234 6.87 -3.79 12.71
CA LEU A 234 6.40 -4.31 11.43
C LEU A 234 7.55 -4.56 10.45
N GLU A 235 8.48 -3.62 10.31
CA GLU A 235 9.66 -3.80 9.46
C GLU A 235 10.57 -4.93 9.94
N LEU A 236 10.74 -5.10 11.25
CA LEU A 236 11.57 -6.15 11.83
C LEU A 236 10.93 -7.53 11.64
N GLU A 237 9.65 -7.68 11.99
CA GLU A 237 8.88 -8.92 11.79
C GLU A 237 8.87 -9.33 10.31
N ALA A 238 8.65 -8.36 9.41
CA ALA A 238 8.73 -8.61 7.98
C ALA A 238 10.12 -9.10 7.56
N ARG A 239 11.21 -8.49 8.07
CA ARG A 239 12.59 -8.92 7.78
C ARG A 239 12.91 -10.32 8.32
N GLU A 240 12.42 -10.67 9.50
CA GLU A 240 12.63 -12.00 10.09
C GLU A 240 11.89 -13.08 9.30
N LYS A 241 10.61 -12.83 8.96
CA LYS A 241 9.81 -13.77 8.15
C LYS A 241 10.43 -14.00 6.78
N VAL A 242 10.98 -12.94 6.20
CA VAL A 242 11.76 -12.97 4.97
C VAL A 242 12.96 -13.91 5.07
N GLN A 243 13.74 -13.82 6.15
CA GLN A 243 14.93 -14.65 6.35
C GLN A 243 14.54 -16.12 6.58
N GLU A 244 13.44 -16.35 7.31
CA GLU A 244 12.88 -17.68 7.53
C GLU A 244 12.50 -18.35 6.20
N LEU A 245 11.75 -17.65 5.35
CA LEU A 245 11.34 -18.16 4.03
C LEU A 245 12.54 -18.43 3.12
N LYS A 246 13.57 -17.56 3.12
CA LYS A 246 14.84 -17.82 2.39
C LYS A 246 15.51 -19.10 2.90
N ARG A 247 15.57 -19.29 4.21
CA ARG A 247 16.20 -20.48 4.82
C ARG A 247 15.45 -21.75 4.44
N GLN A 248 14.12 -21.73 4.49
CA GLN A 248 13.28 -22.86 4.10
C GLN A 248 13.45 -23.23 2.63
N ARG A 249 13.52 -22.23 1.73
CA ARG A 249 13.80 -22.48 0.31
C ARG A 249 15.17 -23.08 0.06
N ARG A 250 16.21 -22.58 0.75
CA ARG A 250 17.56 -23.13 0.62
C ARG A 250 17.61 -24.60 1.06
N LEU A 251 16.99 -24.92 2.19
CA LEU A 251 16.89 -26.31 2.68
C LEU A 251 16.11 -27.20 1.70
N ALA A 252 15.00 -26.71 1.14
CA ALA A 252 14.21 -27.45 0.15
C ALA A 252 14.96 -27.67 -1.18
N SER A 253 15.82 -26.72 -1.59
CA SER A 253 16.67 -26.85 -2.78
C SER A 253 17.84 -27.83 -2.55
N GLU A 254 18.43 -27.84 -1.35
CA GLU A 254 19.49 -28.78 -0.95
C GLU A 254 19.00 -30.25 -0.86
N GLU A 255 17.69 -30.49 -0.64
CA GLU A 255 17.08 -31.82 -0.57
C GLU A 255 16.62 -32.41 -1.92
N GLY A 256 16.89 -31.75 -3.06
CA GLY A 256 16.81 -32.36 -4.40
C GLY A 256 15.70 -31.88 -5.33
N ALA A 257 15.29 -30.61 -5.26
CA ALA A 257 14.50 -29.97 -6.31
C ALA A 257 15.32 -28.87 -6.99
N ALA A 258 15.78 -29.16 -8.20
CA ALA A 258 16.39 -28.15 -9.07
C ALA A 258 15.32 -27.16 -9.55
N ASP A 259 15.54 -25.89 -9.27
CA ASP A 259 15.50 -24.83 -10.28
C ASP A 259 16.51 -23.76 -9.84
N ASP A 260 17.63 -23.71 -10.57
CA ASP A 260 18.55 -22.57 -10.59
C ASP A 260 17.80 -21.41 -11.26
N ASP A 261 17.12 -20.60 -10.46
CA ASP A 261 16.90 -19.21 -10.83
C ASP A 261 17.87 -18.37 -10.01
N ASP A 262 18.96 -17.96 -10.67
CA ASP A 262 19.89 -16.91 -10.25
C ASP A 262 19.09 -15.74 -9.67
N PHE A 263 18.95 -15.70 -8.35
CA PHE A 263 18.59 -14.47 -7.64
C PHE A 263 19.86 -13.64 -7.60
N ASP A 264 20.06 -12.86 -8.66
CA ASP A 264 21.09 -11.83 -8.72
C ASP A 264 21.05 -11.02 -7.42
N ASP A 265 22.17 -11.15 -6.72
CA ASP A 265 22.56 -10.47 -5.50
C ASP A 265 22.95 -9.05 -5.89
N ASP A 266 21.98 -8.22 -6.28
CA ASP A 266 22.22 -6.80 -6.54
C ASP A 266 21.12 -5.91 -5.93
N ASP A 267 21.60 -4.83 -5.32
CA ASP A 267 20.89 -3.76 -4.60
C ASP A 267 20.58 -3.93 -3.10
N ASP A 268 21.60 -4.26 -2.30
CA ASP A 268 21.84 -3.60 -0.99
C ASP A 268 22.67 -2.31 -1.20
N HIS A 269 22.22 -1.45 -2.13
CA HIS A 269 22.64 -0.05 -2.08
C HIS A 269 21.78 0.67 -1.03
N ASP A 270 22.20 0.55 0.23
CA ASP A 270 21.91 1.55 1.25
C ASP A 270 22.35 2.91 0.68
N ILE A 271 21.38 3.69 0.20
CA ILE A 271 21.62 5.06 -0.26
C ILE A 271 22.00 5.88 0.96
N GLU A 272 23.30 6.15 1.12
CA GLU A 272 23.82 7.07 2.11
C GLU A 272 23.35 8.50 1.76
N ILE A 273 22.31 8.98 2.45
CA ILE A 273 21.80 10.35 2.28
C ILE A 273 22.74 11.30 3.02
N ILE A 274 23.68 11.90 2.28
CA ILE A 274 24.50 13.01 2.79
C ILE A 274 23.67 14.30 2.66
N TYR A 275 23.26 14.86 3.80
CA TYR A 275 22.71 16.22 3.84
C TYR A 275 23.86 17.21 3.74
N GLU A 276 24.02 17.86 2.59
CA GLU A 276 24.87 19.04 2.46
C GLU A 276 24.07 20.28 2.90
N ARG A 277 24.60 21.01 3.87
CA ARG A 277 24.00 22.23 4.46
C ARG A 277 24.12 23.43 3.53
#